data_AF-A0A964ZG62-F1
#
_entry.id   AF-A0A964ZG62-F1
#
_cell.length_a   1.000
_cell.length_b   1.000
_cell.length_c   1.000
_cell.angle_alpha   90.00
_cell.angle_beta   90.00
_cell.angle_gamma   90.00
#
_symmetry.space_group_name_H-M   'P 1'
#
loop_
_entity.id
_entity.type
_entity.pdbx_description
1 polymer ?
#
loop_
_entity_poly.entity_id
_entity_poly.type
_entity_poly.pdbx_seq_one_letter_code
_entity_poly.pdbx_strand_id
1 'polypeptide(L)'
;MSNPILNEKNFSKVVERSAGQAGWAAPQAGAQTYRAPISDGPVSPYSSVSGETMTASGTASAGMLLTLLLLASAIFGWSSVSESVSGAVQFPAWTIGGALAGFVVALVLTFKPKLSRILAPIYAVAQGVFVGAISKVFNTAYDGIVLQAVGITLGVFVVMLVLYRTGVIRVTDKMRRTVIGATMGVALFYGVSLLFSLFGADISFFNSSSLIGIGFSLLVAGLAAMNLALDFDFIERGEQSGLPKYFEWYAAFGLLVTMVWLYLEILRLLAKLRPMTYILGISALYHDSAACLIKDGEIIAAAQEERFSRKKHDSRLPRHATDYCLAEAGIITKQLDHVVFYDKPLLKFDRIVKTAMAYAPRGRKSFAAAGSLWFGGKLQTKEQIQKFLDFSGDVLFAEHHEAHAMSAFYPSPFQQAAVLTIDGVGEWATTSLSIGRDNSLEVIKEIKFPHSLGLLYSAFTSFTGFKVNSGEYKMMGLAPYGEPKYVDKILDNLIEVCDDGSFRLNMDYFDFPVSNRMTSQRFANLFDGPARHPESELTQREMDLSRSMQEVTELVVGRLARYARQSTGMKDLCLAGGVALNCVAN
;
A
#
# COMPACT_ATOMS: atom_id res chain seq x y z
N MET A 1 0.42 38.54 -19.12
CA MET A 1 0.95 37.38 -19.87
C MET A 1 -0.10 36.31 -19.75
N SER A 2 -0.69 35.92 -20.88
CA SER A 2 -1.75 34.91 -20.97
C SER A 2 -1.13 33.50 -20.98
N ASN A 3 -1.92 32.44 -20.68
CA ASN A 3 -1.59 31.01 -20.47
C ASN A 3 -0.10 30.73 -20.74
N PRO A 4 0.70 30.30 -19.73
CA PRO A 4 2.16 30.24 -19.87
C PRO A 4 2.63 29.39 -21.06
N ILE A 5 1.75 28.54 -21.60
CA ILE A 5 1.90 27.89 -22.90
C ILE A 5 1.25 28.76 -23.99
N LEU A 6 -0.05 29.02 -23.97
CA LEU A 6 -0.75 29.83 -25.00
C LEU A 6 -0.66 31.35 -24.75
N ASN A 7 0.53 31.97 -24.95
CA ASN A 7 0.73 33.40 -24.68
C ASN A 7 0.48 34.32 -25.90
N GLU A 8 -0.10 35.49 -25.62
CA GLU A 8 -0.51 36.58 -26.51
C GLU A 8 0.65 37.14 -27.37
N LYS A 9 1.89 37.09 -26.87
CA LYS A 9 3.09 37.51 -27.61
C LYS A 9 3.36 36.68 -28.88
N ASN A 10 2.94 35.41 -28.91
CA ASN A 10 3.07 34.56 -30.09
C ASN A 10 1.94 34.83 -31.09
N PHE A 11 0.76 35.22 -30.60
CA PHE A 11 -0.38 35.62 -31.41
C PHE A 11 -0.12 36.99 -32.08
N SER A 12 0.30 38.01 -31.32
CA SER A 12 0.54 39.37 -31.84
C SER A 12 1.70 39.43 -32.85
N LYS A 13 2.81 38.73 -32.60
CA LYS A 13 3.97 38.68 -33.51
C LYS A 13 3.67 38.05 -34.88
N VAL A 14 2.65 37.19 -34.95
CA VAL A 14 2.25 36.52 -36.21
C VAL A 14 1.21 37.36 -36.93
N VAL A 15 0.23 37.94 -36.21
CA VAL A 15 -0.74 38.88 -36.78
C VAL A 15 -0.05 40.14 -37.34
N GLU A 16 0.92 40.71 -36.62
CA GLU A 16 1.73 41.84 -37.10
C GLU A 16 2.59 41.50 -38.32
N ARG A 17 3.01 40.24 -38.48
CA ARG A 17 3.79 39.80 -39.66
C ARG A 17 2.96 39.58 -40.91
N SER A 18 1.65 39.33 -40.77
CA SER A 18 0.73 39.15 -41.91
C SER A 18 0.15 40.46 -42.43
N ALA A 19 0.21 41.54 -41.65
CA ALA A 19 -0.25 42.87 -42.08
C ALA A 19 0.83 43.57 -42.92
N GLY A 20 0.81 43.32 -44.24
CA GLY A 20 1.29 44.23 -45.28
C GLY A 20 2.72 44.77 -45.14
N GLN A 21 3.73 43.95 -45.42
CA GLN A 21 5.11 44.42 -45.58
C GLN A 21 5.30 45.09 -46.96
N ALA A 22 4.72 46.28 -47.13
CA ALA A 22 5.05 47.18 -48.24
C ALA A 22 6.32 47.95 -47.89
N GLY A 23 7.40 47.65 -48.62
CA GLY A 23 8.68 48.37 -48.53
C GLY A 23 8.53 49.83 -48.96
N TRP A 24 9.16 50.72 -48.20
CA TRP A 24 9.29 52.13 -48.51
C TRP A 24 10.11 52.35 -49.79
N ALA A 25 9.52 52.97 -50.80
CA ALA A 25 10.23 53.61 -51.91
C ALA A 25 9.56 54.95 -52.27
N ALA A 26 10.38 55.97 -52.53
CA ALA A 26 10.00 57.37 -52.70
C ALA A 26 9.28 57.65 -54.03
N PRO A 27 8.48 58.75 -54.14
CA PRO A 27 7.73 59.05 -55.34
C PRO A 27 8.60 59.75 -56.39
N GLN A 28 8.49 59.35 -57.66
CA GLN A 28 8.86 60.18 -58.79
C GLN A 28 7.60 60.56 -59.58
N ALA A 29 7.46 61.87 -59.79
CA ALA A 29 6.38 62.48 -60.55
C ALA A 29 6.70 62.46 -62.05
N GLY A 30 5.70 62.16 -62.89
CA GLY A 30 5.71 62.55 -64.29
C GLY A 30 4.89 61.68 -65.24
N ALA A 31 3.99 62.36 -65.97
CA ALA A 31 3.33 61.98 -67.23
C ALA A 31 2.09 61.05 -67.18
N GLN A 32 0.92 61.68 -67.34
CA GLN A 32 -0.28 61.06 -67.88
C GLN A 32 -0.05 60.66 -69.35
N THR A 33 -0.27 59.39 -69.68
CA THR A 33 -0.76 58.97 -71.00
C THR A 33 -1.76 57.83 -70.82
N TYR A 34 -3.02 58.10 -71.13
CA TYR A 34 -4.09 57.12 -71.14
C TYR A 34 -3.91 56.19 -72.35
N ARG A 35 -3.63 54.90 -72.10
CA ARG A 35 -3.82 53.81 -73.05
C ARG A 35 -4.53 52.67 -72.32
N ALA A 36 -5.64 52.21 -72.89
CA ALA A 36 -6.38 51.06 -72.38
C ALA A 36 -5.50 49.80 -72.42
N PRO A 37 -5.37 49.04 -71.33
CA PRO A 37 -4.78 47.72 -71.39
C PRO A 37 -5.78 46.77 -72.05
N ILE A 38 -5.27 46.08 -73.05
CA ILE A 38 -5.85 44.91 -73.71
C ILE A 38 -6.26 43.89 -72.64
N SER A 39 -7.50 43.40 -72.72
CA SER A 39 -8.03 42.34 -71.88
C SER A 39 -7.37 41.01 -72.22
N ASP A 40 -6.56 40.48 -71.30
CA ASP A 40 -5.93 39.17 -71.35
C ASP A 40 -6.74 38.13 -70.55
N GLY A 41 -8.05 38.02 -70.84
CA GLY A 41 -8.88 36.93 -70.33
C GLY A 41 -9.01 36.88 -68.80
N PRO A 42 -9.63 35.83 -68.23
CA PRO A 42 -9.74 35.69 -66.79
C PRO A 42 -8.35 35.45 -66.19
N VAL A 43 -7.80 36.48 -65.55
CA VAL A 43 -6.68 36.37 -64.62
C VAL A 43 -7.04 35.33 -63.57
N SER A 44 -6.45 34.14 -63.67
CA SER A 44 -6.37 33.21 -62.56
C SER A 44 -5.65 33.95 -61.43
N PRO A 45 -6.26 34.14 -60.25
CA PRO A 45 -5.54 34.73 -59.14
C PRO A 45 -4.36 33.81 -58.85
N TYR A 46 -3.16 34.38 -58.93
CA TYR A 46 -1.92 33.74 -58.52
C TYR A 46 -2.09 33.28 -57.07
N SER A 47 -2.48 32.01 -56.86
CA SER A 47 -2.53 31.40 -55.55
C SER A 47 -1.10 31.06 -55.17
N SER A 48 -0.55 31.84 -54.24
CA SER A 48 0.73 31.52 -53.64
C SER A 48 0.66 30.13 -53.03
N VAL A 49 1.50 29.22 -53.52
CA VAL A 49 1.64 27.86 -53.02
C VAL A 49 1.85 27.84 -51.50
N SER A 50 0.98 27.08 -50.82
CA SER A 50 1.11 26.47 -49.49
C SER A 50 1.39 27.39 -48.29
N GLY A 51 0.32 27.91 -47.70
CA GLY A 51 0.29 28.31 -46.29
C GLY A 51 -1.03 27.87 -45.68
N GLU A 52 -1.23 26.57 -45.47
CA GLU A 52 -2.45 26.08 -44.82
C GLU A 52 -2.63 26.77 -43.44
N THR A 53 -3.85 27.21 -43.16
CA THR A 53 -4.24 27.83 -41.89
C THR A 53 -4.74 26.78 -40.91
N MET A 54 -4.64 27.08 -39.62
CA MET A 54 -5.14 26.26 -38.51
C MET A 54 -6.65 26.09 -38.61
N THR A 55 -7.13 24.88 -38.34
CA THR A 55 -8.55 24.56 -38.19
C THR A 55 -8.84 23.95 -36.82
N ALA A 56 -10.07 24.11 -36.32
CA ALA A 56 -10.51 23.42 -35.11
C ALA A 56 -10.51 21.89 -35.31
N SER A 57 -10.88 21.42 -36.50
CA SER A 57 -10.85 20.00 -36.86
C SER A 57 -9.42 19.42 -36.84
N GLY A 58 -8.45 20.11 -37.43
CA GLY A 58 -7.06 19.69 -37.42
C GLY A 58 -6.46 19.67 -36.01
N THR A 59 -6.84 20.64 -35.17
CA THR A 59 -6.51 20.64 -33.74
C THR A 59 -7.12 19.42 -33.02
N ALA A 60 -8.38 19.09 -33.29
CA ALA A 60 -9.04 17.92 -32.71
C ALA A 60 -8.36 16.61 -33.14
N SER A 61 -7.99 16.47 -34.42
CA SER A 61 -7.25 15.30 -34.91
C SER A 61 -5.87 15.16 -34.26
N ALA A 62 -5.12 16.26 -34.13
CA ALA A 62 -3.86 16.27 -33.41
C ALA A 62 -4.06 15.89 -31.92
N GLY A 63 -5.08 16.45 -31.27
CA GLY A 63 -5.43 16.16 -29.88
C GLY A 63 -5.81 14.69 -29.64
N MET A 64 -6.56 14.08 -30.56
CA MET A 64 -6.89 12.66 -30.51
C MET A 64 -5.62 11.79 -30.59
N LEU A 65 -4.73 12.08 -31.53
CA LEU A 65 -3.46 11.34 -31.65
C LEU A 65 -2.59 11.49 -30.39
N LEU A 66 -2.47 12.70 -29.84
CA LEU A 66 -1.72 12.94 -28.60
C LEU A 66 -2.33 12.18 -27.42
N THR A 67 -3.66 12.16 -27.30
CA THR A 67 -4.35 11.39 -26.25
C THR A 67 -4.10 9.89 -26.41
N LEU A 68 -4.14 9.35 -27.62
CA LEU A 68 -3.85 7.93 -27.87
C LEU A 68 -2.40 7.57 -27.49
N LEU A 69 -1.43 8.42 -27.83
CA LEU A 69 -0.03 8.24 -27.42
C LEU A 69 0.14 8.28 -25.90
N LEU A 70 -0.56 9.20 -25.24
CA LEU A 70 -0.58 9.31 -23.79
C LEU A 70 -1.15 8.04 -23.14
N LEU A 71 -2.29 7.53 -23.62
CA LEU A 71 -2.90 6.32 -23.10
C LEU A 71 -2.03 5.08 -23.32
N ALA A 72 -1.46 4.92 -24.52
CA ALA A 72 -0.58 3.79 -24.83
C ALA A 72 0.67 3.76 -23.94
N SER A 73 1.29 4.92 -23.72
CA SER A 73 2.46 5.05 -22.83
C SER A 73 2.09 5.01 -21.35
N ALA A 74 0.87 5.39 -20.96
CA ALA A 74 0.37 5.21 -19.60
C ALA A 74 0.19 3.74 -19.22
N ILE A 75 -0.19 2.87 -20.16
CA ILE A 75 -0.20 1.41 -19.93
C ILE A 75 1.21 0.91 -19.57
N PHE A 76 2.24 1.40 -20.27
CA PHE A 76 3.63 1.08 -19.95
C PHE A 76 4.06 1.66 -18.60
N GLY A 77 3.69 2.90 -18.29
CA GLY A 77 3.94 3.51 -16.98
C GLY A 77 3.29 2.71 -15.84
N TRP A 78 2.05 2.26 -16.04
CA TRP A 78 1.32 1.42 -15.10
C TRP A 78 2.02 0.08 -14.86
N SER A 79 2.41 -0.63 -15.93
CA SER A 79 3.07 -1.93 -15.81
C SER A 79 4.50 -1.84 -15.26
N SER A 80 5.10 -0.65 -15.32
CA SER A 80 6.45 -0.41 -14.81
C SER A 80 6.55 -0.22 -13.30
N VAL A 81 5.44 0.11 -12.65
CA VAL A 81 5.38 0.27 -11.19
C VAL A 81 5.03 -1.08 -10.58
N SER A 82 6.00 -1.68 -9.91
CA SER A 82 5.80 -2.87 -9.09
C SER A 82 5.40 -2.47 -7.68
N GLU A 83 4.37 -3.12 -7.16
CA GLU A 83 3.96 -2.99 -5.77
C GLU A 83 5.03 -3.68 -4.91
N SER A 84 5.58 -2.95 -3.93
CA SER A 84 6.44 -3.56 -2.91
C SER A 84 5.60 -3.91 -1.69
N VAL A 85 6.22 -4.67 -0.80
CA VAL A 85 5.51 -5.64 0.02
C VAL A 85 4.91 -5.02 1.26
N SER A 86 5.54 -3.96 1.76
CA SER A 86 5.04 -3.19 2.89
C SER A 86 3.89 -2.24 2.51
N GLY A 87 3.20 -2.47 1.38
CA GLY A 87 2.28 -1.49 0.77
C GLY A 87 2.98 -0.24 0.21
N ALA A 88 4.31 -0.14 0.36
CA ALA A 88 5.09 0.95 -0.18
C ALA A 88 5.19 0.80 -1.70
N VAL A 89 4.76 1.81 -2.45
CA VAL A 89 4.89 1.77 -3.90
C VAL A 89 6.31 2.15 -4.28
N GLN A 90 7.08 1.20 -4.84
CA GLN A 90 8.41 1.52 -5.36
C GLN A 90 8.25 2.30 -6.67
N PHE A 91 8.48 3.60 -6.60
CA PHE A 91 8.60 4.46 -7.77
C PHE A 91 9.92 4.18 -8.48
N PRO A 92 9.93 3.63 -9.71
CA PRO A 92 11.16 3.50 -10.46
C PRO A 92 11.75 4.89 -10.70
N ALA A 93 13.00 5.13 -10.32
CA ALA A 93 13.61 6.47 -10.36
C ALA A 93 13.56 7.13 -11.75
N TRP A 94 13.51 6.32 -12.82
CA TRP A 94 13.40 6.79 -14.19
C TRP A 94 12.01 7.32 -14.56
N THR A 95 10.95 7.00 -13.81
CA THR A 95 9.59 7.55 -14.03
C THR A 95 9.54 9.06 -13.75
N ILE A 96 10.38 9.56 -12.84
CA ILE A 96 10.61 11.00 -12.63
C ILE A 96 11.20 11.63 -13.91
N GLY A 97 11.98 10.86 -14.68
CA GLY A 97 12.47 11.24 -16.00
C GLY A 97 11.34 11.60 -16.98
N GLY A 98 10.17 10.96 -16.88
CA GLY A 98 8.99 11.30 -17.67
C GLY A 98 8.42 12.69 -17.33
N ALA A 99 8.34 13.02 -16.03
CA ALA A 99 7.93 14.34 -15.58
C ALA A 99 8.92 15.44 -16.00
N LEU A 100 10.23 15.20 -15.81
CA LEU A 100 11.28 16.14 -16.19
C LEU A 100 11.35 16.35 -17.70
N ALA A 101 11.29 15.28 -18.49
CA ALA A 101 11.27 15.36 -19.95
C ALA A 101 10.03 16.14 -20.43
N GLY A 102 8.86 15.84 -19.86
CA GLY A 102 7.64 16.59 -20.16
C GLY A 102 7.76 18.08 -19.81
N PHE A 103 8.32 18.40 -18.65
CA PHE A 103 8.55 19.79 -18.23
C PHE A 103 9.50 20.54 -19.18
N VAL A 104 10.63 19.93 -19.55
CA VAL A 104 11.59 20.52 -20.49
C VAL A 104 10.93 20.74 -21.85
N VAL A 105 10.18 19.76 -22.35
CA VAL A 105 9.46 19.89 -23.63
C VAL A 105 8.44 21.02 -23.58
N ALA A 106 7.65 21.12 -22.50
CA ALA A 106 6.68 22.19 -22.32
C ALA A 106 7.36 23.56 -22.33
N LEU A 107 8.48 23.70 -21.63
CA LEU A 107 9.27 24.93 -21.58
C LEU A 107 9.83 25.30 -22.96
N VAL A 108 10.37 24.35 -23.71
CA VAL A 108 10.86 24.58 -25.09
C VAL A 108 9.72 25.02 -25.99
N LEU A 109 8.54 24.40 -25.89
CA LEU A 109 7.38 24.74 -26.72
C LEU A 109 6.82 26.13 -26.44
N THR A 110 6.88 26.62 -25.20
CA THR A 110 6.54 28.00 -24.86
C THR A 110 7.34 29.02 -25.69
N PHE A 111 8.63 28.76 -25.93
CA PHE A 111 9.50 29.65 -26.70
C PHE A 111 9.57 29.32 -28.20
N LYS A 112 9.33 28.06 -28.59
CA LYS A 112 9.42 27.58 -29.97
C LYS A 112 8.17 26.78 -30.41
N PRO A 113 7.00 27.43 -30.58
CA PRO A 113 5.75 26.77 -30.97
C PRO A 113 5.82 25.99 -32.29
N LYS A 114 6.70 26.38 -33.22
CA LYS A 114 6.90 25.70 -34.51
C LYS A 114 7.33 24.24 -34.38
N LEU A 115 7.91 23.87 -33.24
CA LEU A 115 8.36 22.50 -32.97
C LEU A 115 7.23 21.60 -32.44
N SER A 116 6.01 22.13 -32.26
CA SER A 116 4.85 21.41 -31.71
C SER A 116 4.58 20.07 -32.38
N ARG A 117 4.72 19.99 -33.71
CA ARG A 117 4.48 18.75 -34.47
C ARG A 117 5.40 17.59 -34.10
N ILE A 118 6.60 17.88 -33.58
CA ILE A 118 7.59 16.86 -33.17
C ILE A 118 7.58 16.69 -31.66
N LEU A 119 7.59 17.81 -30.92
CA LEU A 119 7.74 17.80 -29.48
C LEU A 119 6.44 17.45 -28.73
N ALA A 120 5.25 17.78 -29.26
CA ALA A 120 4.00 17.43 -28.59
C ALA A 120 3.79 15.91 -28.47
N PRO A 121 4.06 15.08 -29.51
CA PRO A 121 4.07 13.63 -29.36
C PRO A 121 5.05 13.12 -28.30
N ILE A 122 6.26 13.70 -28.23
CA ILE A 122 7.28 13.33 -27.22
C ILE A 122 6.76 13.67 -25.81
N TYR A 123 6.14 14.83 -25.64
CA TYR A 123 5.49 15.21 -24.38
C TYR A 123 4.39 14.22 -24.00
N ALA A 124 3.50 13.86 -24.94
CA ALA A 124 2.39 12.95 -24.68
C ALA A 124 2.89 11.58 -24.20
N VAL A 125 3.96 11.05 -24.81
CA VAL A 125 4.59 9.80 -24.37
C VAL A 125 5.23 9.96 -22.98
N ALA A 126 6.05 11.00 -22.77
CA ALA A 126 6.73 11.21 -21.50
C ALA A 126 5.75 11.40 -20.32
N GLN A 127 4.70 12.20 -20.53
CA GLN A 127 3.64 12.39 -19.55
C GLN A 127 2.76 11.16 -19.39
N GLY A 128 2.48 10.41 -20.45
CA GLY A 128 1.72 9.17 -20.33
C GLY A 128 2.41 8.18 -19.41
N VAL A 129 3.72 7.96 -19.58
CA VAL A 129 4.48 7.11 -18.65
C VAL A 129 4.39 7.60 -17.19
N PHE A 130 4.58 8.91 -16.97
CA PHE A 130 4.51 9.50 -15.63
C PHE A 130 3.11 9.37 -14.99
N VAL A 131 2.07 9.74 -15.74
CA VAL A 131 0.68 9.66 -15.30
C VAL A 131 0.28 8.22 -15.05
N GLY A 132 0.69 7.27 -15.91
CA GLY A 132 0.43 5.84 -15.74
C GLY A 132 1.05 5.29 -14.46
N ALA A 133 2.30 5.67 -14.16
CA ALA A 133 2.98 5.29 -12.93
C ALA A 133 2.27 5.84 -11.68
N ILE A 134 1.91 7.13 -11.66
CA ILE A 134 1.12 7.74 -10.58
C ILE A 134 -0.24 7.07 -10.44
N SER A 135 -0.91 6.78 -11.55
CA SER A 135 -2.23 6.13 -11.55
C SER A 135 -2.17 4.79 -10.85
N LYS A 136 -1.14 3.98 -11.13
CA LYS A 136 -0.93 2.68 -10.47
C LYS A 136 -0.81 2.86 -8.96
N VAL A 137 -0.01 3.83 -8.51
CA VAL A 137 0.20 4.12 -7.08
C VAL A 137 -1.12 4.44 -6.38
N PHE A 138 -1.91 5.34 -6.95
CA PHE A 138 -3.21 5.70 -6.38
C PHE A 138 -4.20 4.54 -6.43
N ASN A 139 -4.15 3.68 -7.46
CA ASN A 139 -5.04 2.52 -7.54
C ASN A 139 -4.66 1.41 -6.56
N THR A 140 -3.38 1.24 -6.24
CA THR A 140 -2.93 0.32 -5.19
C THR A 140 -3.45 0.76 -3.83
N ALA A 141 -3.42 2.07 -3.55
CA ALA A 141 -3.95 2.64 -2.31
C ALA A 141 -5.50 2.67 -2.28
N TYR A 142 -6.13 2.96 -3.42
CA TYR A 142 -7.57 3.16 -3.53
C TYR A 142 -8.11 2.49 -4.81
N ASP A 143 -8.66 1.29 -4.66
CA ASP A 143 -9.16 0.55 -5.82
C ASP A 143 -10.28 1.31 -6.56
N GLY A 144 -10.21 1.27 -7.89
CA GLY A 144 -11.13 1.94 -8.81
C GLY A 144 -11.02 3.47 -8.89
N ILE A 145 -10.12 4.11 -8.12
CA ILE A 145 -10.00 5.58 -8.10
C ILE A 145 -9.60 6.16 -9.47
N VAL A 146 -8.80 5.42 -10.24
CA VAL A 146 -8.31 5.88 -11.55
C VAL A 146 -9.44 5.97 -12.56
N LEU A 147 -10.32 4.96 -12.60
CA LEU A 147 -11.47 4.95 -13.49
C LEU A 147 -12.44 6.09 -13.15
N GLN A 148 -12.65 6.35 -11.86
CA GLN A 148 -13.44 7.50 -11.39
C GLN A 148 -12.82 8.84 -11.82
N ALA A 149 -11.50 9.00 -11.64
CA ALA A 149 -10.78 10.22 -12.02
C ALA A 149 -10.84 10.48 -13.53
N VAL A 150 -10.66 9.45 -14.37
CA VAL A 150 -10.83 9.55 -15.83
C VAL A 150 -12.25 9.97 -16.18
N GLY A 151 -13.26 9.31 -15.60
CA GLY A 151 -14.68 9.62 -15.85
C GLY A 151 -15.04 11.06 -15.50
N ILE A 152 -14.59 11.56 -14.34
CA ILE A 152 -14.84 12.95 -13.92
C ILE A 152 -14.08 13.93 -14.81
N THR A 153 -12.83 13.64 -15.19
CA THR A 153 -12.04 14.51 -16.09
C THR A 153 -12.73 14.68 -17.44
N LEU A 154 -13.20 13.59 -18.04
CA LEU A 154 -13.96 13.60 -19.30
C LEU A 154 -15.30 14.32 -19.12
N GLY A 155 -16.00 14.09 -18.00
CA GLY A 155 -17.24 14.79 -17.67
C GLY A 155 -17.04 16.31 -17.59
N VAL A 156 -16.03 16.77 -16.87
CA VAL A 156 -15.67 18.20 -16.76
C VAL A 156 -15.31 18.76 -18.13
N PHE A 157 -14.53 18.05 -18.94
CA PHE A 157 -14.19 18.50 -20.29
C PHE A 157 -15.43 18.71 -21.17
N VAL A 158 -16.34 17.72 -21.22
CA VAL A 158 -17.57 17.80 -22.01
C VAL A 158 -18.46 18.95 -21.52
N VAL A 159 -18.65 19.07 -20.21
CA VAL A 159 -19.44 20.15 -19.61
C VAL A 159 -18.84 21.51 -19.96
N MET A 160 -17.52 21.69 -19.79
CA MET A 160 -16.86 22.96 -20.12
C MET A 160 -16.96 23.28 -21.61
N LEU A 161 -16.83 22.29 -22.50
CA LEU A 161 -16.98 22.47 -23.94
C LEU A 161 -18.41 22.92 -24.30
N VAL A 162 -19.43 22.31 -23.69
CA VAL A 162 -20.84 22.70 -23.88
C VAL A 162 -21.09 24.11 -23.35
N LEU A 163 -20.62 24.44 -22.14
CA LEU A 163 -20.78 25.77 -21.55
C LEU A 163 -20.09 26.87 -22.37
N TYR A 164 -18.93 26.56 -22.94
CA TYR A 164 -18.23 27.45 -23.85
C TYR A 164 -19.00 27.62 -25.17
N ARG A 165 -19.37 26.52 -25.84
CA ARG A 165 -20.05 26.54 -27.14
C ARG A 165 -21.45 27.16 -27.09
N THR A 166 -22.17 26.99 -25.99
CA THR A 166 -23.47 27.63 -25.76
C THR A 166 -23.35 29.11 -25.38
N GLY A 167 -22.13 29.61 -25.14
CA GLY A 167 -21.87 30.99 -24.74
C GLY A 167 -22.33 31.32 -23.32
N VAL A 168 -22.59 30.31 -22.48
CA VAL A 168 -22.83 30.47 -21.03
C VAL A 168 -21.56 30.97 -20.35
N ILE A 169 -20.41 30.40 -20.72
CA ILE A 169 -19.10 30.91 -20.33
C ILE A 169 -18.49 31.65 -21.53
N ARG A 170 -18.32 32.97 -21.39
CA ARG A 170 -17.63 33.80 -22.39
C ARG A 170 -16.27 34.24 -21.88
N VAL A 171 -15.22 33.94 -22.64
CA VAL A 171 -13.85 34.30 -22.26
C VAL A 171 -13.60 35.78 -22.55
N THR A 172 -13.75 36.61 -21.52
CA THR A 172 -13.39 38.03 -21.55
C THR A 172 -11.89 38.23 -21.27
N ASP A 173 -11.32 39.37 -21.68
CA ASP A 173 -9.92 39.68 -21.36
C ASP A 173 -9.67 39.82 -19.85
N LYS A 174 -10.71 40.17 -19.08
CA LYS A 174 -10.64 40.15 -17.61
C LYS A 174 -10.54 38.72 -17.09
N MET A 175 -11.42 37.82 -17.55
CA MET A 175 -11.38 36.40 -17.19
C MET A 175 -10.04 35.76 -17.57
N ARG A 176 -9.55 36.00 -18.78
CA ARG A 176 -8.24 35.52 -19.25
C ARG A 176 -7.13 35.94 -18.28
N ARG A 177 -6.99 37.25 -18.03
CA ARG A 177 -5.96 37.78 -17.12
C ARG A 177 -6.06 37.20 -15.70
N THR A 178 -7.28 37.05 -15.18
CA THR A 178 -7.52 36.47 -13.84
C THR A 178 -7.13 35.00 -13.77
N VAL A 179 -7.65 34.16 -14.69
CA VAL A 179 -7.38 32.71 -14.70
C VAL A 179 -5.89 32.44 -14.86
N ILE A 180 -5.21 33.20 -15.73
CA ILE A 180 -3.78 33.01 -15.95
C ILE A 180 -2.95 33.49 -14.76
N GLY A 181 -3.33 34.62 -14.15
CA GLY A 181 -2.70 35.08 -12.91
C GLY A 181 -2.84 34.06 -11.78
N ALA A 182 -4.03 33.49 -11.61
CA ALA A 182 -4.27 32.42 -10.64
C ALA A 182 -3.46 31.15 -10.97
N THR A 183 -3.41 30.75 -12.24
CA THR A 183 -2.65 29.57 -12.69
C THR A 183 -1.15 29.75 -12.42
N MET A 184 -0.61 30.94 -12.69
CA MET A 184 0.78 31.28 -12.34
C MET A 184 1.01 31.29 -10.83
N GLY A 185 0.05 31.76 -10.03
CA GLY A 185 0.13 31.72 -8.57
C GLY A 185 0.21 30.29 -8.03
N VAL A 186 -0.63 29.39 -8.55
CA VAL A 186 -0.58 27.96 -8.20
C VAL A 186 0.72 27.31 -8.67
N ALA A 187 1.17 27.61 -9.89
CA ALA A 187 2.45 27.11 -10.41
C ALA A 187 3.64 27.57 -9.56
N LEU A 188 3.66 28.84 -9.14
CA LEU A 188 4.68 29.37 -8.24
C LEU A 188 4.62 28.68 -6.87
N PHE A 189 3.42 28.48 -6.33
CA PHE A 189 3.22 27.77 -5.08
C PHE A 189 3.77 26.33 -5.14
N TYR A 190 3.43 25.56 -6.19
CA TYR A 190 4.00 24.23 -6.39
C TYR A 190 5.52 24.25 -6.61
N GLY A 191 6.05 25.25 -7.30
CA GLY A 191 7.50 25.45 -7.45
C GLY A 191 8.20 25.71 -6.12
N VAL A 192 7.62 26.53 -5.25
CA VAL A 192 8.13 26.78 -3.89
C VAL A 192 8.04 25.50 -3.05
N SER A 193 6.93 24.77 -3.11
CA SER A 193 6.79 23.50 -2.40
C SER A 193 7.83 22.46 -2.85
N LEU A 194 8.13 22.41 -4.15
CA LEU A 194 9.18 21.55 -4.69
C LEU A 194 10.57 21.96 -4.18
N LEU A 195 10.84 23.26 -4.01
CA LEU A 195 12.09 23.72 -3.42
C LEU A 195 12.22 23.30 -1.96
N PHE A 196 11.17 23.46 -1.15
CA PHE A 196 11.19 23.03 0.25
C PHE A 196 11.41 21.53 0.41
N SER A 197 10.77 20.71 -0.45
CA SER A 197 10.95 19.25 -0.39
C SER A 197 12.38 18.80 -0.71
N LEU A 198 13.12 19.55 -1.54
CA LEU A 198 14.55 19.29 -1.79
C LEU A 198 15.44 19.50 -0.55
N PHE A 199 14.99 20.30 0.42
CA PHE A 199 15.69 20.53 1.70
C PHE A 199 15.13 19.69 2.85
N GLY A 200 14.29 18.69 2.56
CA GLY A 200 13.69 17.80 3.56
C GLY A 200 12.58 18.47 4.39
N ALA A 201 12.07 19.62 3.95
CA ALA A 201 10.93 20.28 4.58
C ALA A 201 9.64 19.99 3.78
N ASP A 202 8.63 19.43 4.44
CA ASP A 202 7.33 19.17 3.81
C ASP A 202 6.28 20.19 4.29
N ILE A 203 5.53 20.76 3.36
CA ILE A 203 4.46 21.70 3.67
C ILE A 203 3.18 20.87 3.89
N SER A 204 3.10 20.30 5.10
CA SER A 204 2.09 19.30 5.51
C SER A 204 0.62 19.66 5.25
N PHE A 205 0.29 20.95 5.20
CA PHE A 205 -1.08 21.44 5.09
C PHE A 205 -1.85 20.96 3.84
N PHE A 206 -1.25 20.98 2.65
CA PHE A 206 -2.03 20.70 1.41
C PHE A 206 -1.99 19.24 0.97
N ASN A 207 -1.04 18.43 1.46
CA ASN A 207 -1.04 16.98 1.27
C ASN A 207 -1.97 16.26 2.25
N SER A 208 -2.39 16.95 3.32
CA SER A 208 -3.35 16.41 4.28
C SER A 208 -4.77 16.29 3.71
N SER A 209 -5.51 15.27 4.14
CA SER A 209 -6.97 15.12 3.92
C SER A 209 -7.81 16.06 4.80
N SER A 210 -7.23 17.18 5.27
CA SER A 210 -7.96 18.17 6.07
C SER A 210 -8.98 18.92 5.21
N LEU A 211 -9.99 19.53 5.85
CA LEU A 211 -10.98 20.38 5.19
C LEU A 211 -10.32 21.46 4.29
N ILE A 212 -9.21 22.02 4.74
CA ILE A 212 -8.50 23.06 3.99
C ILE A 212 -7.72 22.45 2.82
N GLY A 213 -7.12 21.27 3.01
CA GLY A 213 -6.47 20.52 1.92
C GLY A 213 -7.45 20.09 0.82
N ILE A 214 -8.68 19.71 1.18
CA ILE A 214 -9.78 19.41 0.25
C ILE A 214 -10.23 20.70 -0.47
N GLY A 215 -10.45 21.79 0.28
CA GLY A 215 -10.86 23.08 -0.28
C GLY A 215 -9.84 23.64 -1.29
N PHE A 216 -8.55 23.50 -1.01
CA PHE A 216 -7.48 23.88 -1.94
C PHE A 216 -7.51 23.04 -3.22
N SER A 217 -7.64 21.71 -3.13
CA SER A 217 -7.74 20.83 -4.31
C SER A 217 -8.99 21.13 -5.15
N LEU A 218 -10.13 21.44 -4.52
CA LEU A 218 -11.32 21.91 -5.24
C LEU A 218 -11.08 23.22 -5.99
N LEU A 219 -10.40 24.19 -5.37
CA LEU A 219 -10.05 25.46 -6.02
C LEU A 219 -9.15 25.24 -7.24
N VAL A 220 -8.10 24.42 -7.10
CA VAL A 220 -7.17 24.16 -8.20
C VAL A 220 -7.83 23.34 -9.32
N ALA A 221 -8.64 22.33 -9.00
CA ALA A 221 -9.40 21.59 -10.00
C ALA A 221 -10.38 22.50 -10.75
N GLY A 222 -11.07 23.40 -10.05
CA GLY A 222 -11.91 24.43 -10.66
C GLY A 222 -11.11 25.39 -11.57
N LEU A 223 -9.90 25.77 -11.17
CA LEU A 223 -9.02 26.60 -11.98
C LEU A 223 -8.51 25.86 -13.23
N ALA A 224 -8.18 24.58 -13.14
CA ALA A 224 -7.82 23.75 -14.27
C ALA A 224 -9.00 23.61 -15.26
N ALA A 225 -10.23 23.40 -14.75
CA ALA A 225 -11.44 23.44 -15.58
C ALA A 225 -11.62 24.78 -16.29
N MET A 226 -11.36 25.90 -15.63
CA MET A 226 -11.42 27.23 -16.26
C MET A 226 -10.33 27.47 -17.32
N ASN A 227 -9.16 26.81 -17.21
CA ASN A 227 -8.16 26.84 -18.28
C ASN A 227 -8.65 26.14 -19.55
N LEU A 228 -9.49 25.09 -19.45
CA LEU A 228 -10.11 24.49 -20.64
C LEU A 228 -10.92 25.51 -21.44
N ALA A 229 -11.65 26.41 -20.78
CA ALA A 229 -12.37 27.48 -21.48
C ALA A 229 -11.41 28.42 -22.23
N LEU A 230 -10.23 28.72 -21.67
CA LEU A 230 -9.20 29.51 -22.35
C LEU A 230 -8.60 28.75 -23.54
N ASP A 231 -8.43 27.44 -23.42
CA ASP A 231 -7.92 26.59 -24.50
C ASP A 231 -8.93 26.54 -25.66
N PHE A 232 -10.23 26.42 -25.38
CA PHE A 232 -11.29 26.49 -26.40
C PHE A 232 -11.32 27.86 -27.10
N ASP A 233 -11.24 28.96 -26.33
CA ASP A 233 -11.16 30.33 -26.87
C ASP A 233 -9.91 30.56 -27.73
N PHE A 234 -8.78 29.97 -27.36
CA PHE A 234 -7.57 30.03 -28.17
C PHE A 234 -7.74 29.31 -29.51
N ILE A 235 -8.36 28.12 -29.51
CA ILE A 235 -8.61 27.33 -30.73
C ILE A 235 -9.52 28.11 -31.68
N GLU A 236 -10.64 28.63 -31.17
CA GLU A 236 -11.63 29.35 -31.98
C GLU A 236 -11.05 30.66 -32.55
N ARG A 237 -10.37 31.47 -31.73
CA ARG A 237 -9.71 32.71 -32.21
C ARG A 237 -8.58 32.42 -33.18
N GLY A 238 -7.85 31.32 -32.96
CA GLY A 238 -6.75 30.89 -33.82
C GLY A 238 -7.21 30.54 -35.23
N GLU A 239 -8.33 29.83 -35.34
CA GLU A 239 -9.00 29.53 -36.60
C GLU A 239 -9.56 30.80 -37.26
N GLN A 240 -10.31 31.63 -36.52
CA GLN A 240 -10.89 32.88 -37.03
C GLN A 240 -9.83 33.88 -37.54
N SER A 241 -8.65 33.88 -36.91
CA SER A 241 -7.55 34.79 -37.27
C SER A 241 -6.59 34.19 -38.32
N GLY A 242 -6.88 32.97 -38.81
CA GLY A 242 -6.05 32.31 -39.82
C GLY A 242 -4.62 32.03 -39.37
N LEU A 243 -4.42 31.58 -38.12
CA LEU A 243 -3.08 31.22 -37.63
C LEU A 243 -2.44 30.13 -38.51
N PRO A 244 -1.10 30.06 -38.61
CA PRO A 244 -0.42 29.02 -39.39
C PRO A 244 -0.75 27.59 -38.91
N LYS A 245 -0.79 26.61 -39.82
CA LYS A 245 -1.17 25.21 -39.51
C LYS A 245 -0.44 24.55 -38.32
N TYR A 246 0.83 24.89 -38.05
CA TYR A 246 1.55 24.31 -36.90
C TYR A 246 0.93 24.66 -35.54
N PHE A 247 0.06 25.68 -35.47
CA PHE A 247 -0.70 25.99 -34.26
C PHE A 247 -1.76 24.94 -33.92
N GLU A 248 -2.19 24.09 -34.86
CA GLU A 248 -3.08 22.96 -34.56
C GLU A 248 -2.46 22.03 -33.51
N TRP A 249 -1.19 21.67 -33.72
CA TRP A 249 -0.42 20.85 -32.78
C TRP A 249 -0.08 21.58 -31.48
N TYR A 250 0.07 22.90 -31.54
CA TYR A 250 0.35 23.71 -30.35
C TYR A 250 -0.88 23.85 -29.45
N ALA A 251 -2.04 24.08 -30.04
CA ALA A 251 -3.31 24.14 -29.33
C ALA A 251 -3.69 22.75 -28.77
N ALA A 252 -3.50 21.68 -29.55
CA ALA A 252 -3.70 20.31 -29.09
C ALA A 252 -2.79 19.97 -27.91
N PHE A 253 -1.54 20.41 -27.94
CA PHE A 253 -0.60 20.28 -26.83
C PHE A 253 -1.07 21.04 -25.58
N GLY A 254 -1.48 22.30 -25.72
CA GLY A 254 -2.03 23.10 -24.61
C GLY A 254 -3.22 22.41 -23.94
N LEU A 255 -4.16 21.92 -24.76
CA LEU A 255 -5.33 21.19 -24.28
C LEU A 255 -4.94 19.90 -23.54
N LEU A 256 -3.95 19.15 -24.04
CA LEU A 256 -3.44 17.95 -23.39
C LEU A 256 -2.81 18.27 -22.02
N VAL A 257 -2.03 19.34 -21.92
CA VAL A 257 -1.42 19.79 -20.65
C VAL A 257 -2.51 20.08 -19.62
N THR A 258 -3.54 20.84 -20.00
CA THR A 258 -4.68 21.15 -19.12
C THR A 258 -5.43 19.88 -18.72
N MET A 259 -5.64 18.94 -19.65
CA MET A 259 -6.32 17.67 -19.37
C MET A 259 -5.56 16.82 -18.36
N VAL A 260 -4.23 16.68 -18.54
CA VAL A 260 -3.36 15.93 -17.62
C VAL A 260 -3.35 16.58 -16.25
N TRP A 261 -3.26 17.91 -16.18
CA TRP A 261 -3.28 18.63 -14.92
C TRP A 261 -4.62 18.45 -14.18
N LEU A 262 -5.74 18.63 -14.89
CA LEU A 262 -7.08 18.42 -14.34
C LEU A 262 -7.26 16.98 -13.82
N TYR A 263 -6.79 15.98 -14.58
CA TYR A 263 -6.82 14.58 -14.16
C TYR A 263 -6.06 14.34 -12.85
N LEU A 264 -4.83 14.84 -12.73
CA LEU A 264 -4.01 14.67 -11.52
C LEU A 264 -4.66 15.37 -10.30
N GLU A 265 -5.28 16.53 -10.48
CA GLU A 265 -5.98 17.22 -9.40
C GLU A 265 -7.27 16.52 -8.97
N ILE A 266 -8.04 15.96 -9.92
CA ILE A 266 -9.20 15.12 -9.60
C ILE A 266 -8.75 13.86 -8.85
N LEU A 267 -7.69 13.20 -9.30
CA LEU A 267 -7.13 12.01 -8.65
C LEU A 267 -6.74 12.32 -7.19
N ARG A 268 -6.04 13.43 -6.96
CA ARG A 268 -5.70 13.91 -5.61
C ARG A 268 -6.92 14.26 -4.78
N LEU A 269 -7.90 14.94 -5.36
CA LEU A 269 -9.14 15.29 -4.67
C LEU A 269 -9.89 14.04 -4.23
N LEU A 270 -10.07 13.06 -5.12
CA LEU A 270 -10.73 11.80 -4.80
C LEU A 270 -10.01 11.04 -3.69
N ALA A 271 -8.67 11.03 -3.70
CA ALA A 271 -7.89 10.38 -2.65
C ALA A 271 -8.13 11.03 -1.28
N LYS A 272 -8.14 12.37 -1.23
CA LYS A 272 -8.44 13.11 0.01
C LYS A 272 -9.87 12.95 0.51
N LEU A 273 -10.81 12.61 -0.39
CA LEU A 273 -12.21 12.38 -0.05
C LEU A 273 -12.48 10.96 0.44
N ARG A 274 -11.52 10.04 0.35
CA ARG A 274 -11.70 8.69 0.89
C ARG A 274 -11.70 8.72 2.42
N PRO A 275 -12.61 7.98 3.09
CA PRO A 275 -12.60 7.88 4.53
C PRO A 275 -11.31 7.19 4.99
N MET A 276 -10.65 7.77 5.97
CA MET A 276 -9.47 7.19 6.62
C MET A 276 -9.93 5.99 7.45
N THR A 277 -9.31 4.83 7.25
CA THR A 277 -9.70 3.61 7.97
C THR A 277 -8.75 3.36 9.12
N TYR A 278 -9.26 3.39 10.36
CA TYR A 278 -8.53 3.07 11.58
C TYR A 278 -8.97 1.72 12.14
N ILE A 279 -8.02 0.79 12.27
CA ILE A 279 -8.25 -0.55 12.79
C ILE A 279 -7.39 -0.76 14.03
N LEU A 280 -8.04 -1.09 15.16
CA LEU A 280 -7.35 -1.43 16.40
C LEU A 280 -7.32 -2.96 16.59
N GLY A 281 -6.13 -3.55 16.51
CA GLY A 281 -5.88 -4.94 16.90
C GLY A 281 -5.63 -5.07 18.40
N ILE A 282 -6.25 -6.06 19.04
CA ILE A 282 -6.11 -6.35 20.48
C ILE A 282 -5.71 -7.81 20.69
N SER A 283 -4.65 -8.00 21.49
CA SER A 283 -4.30 -9.28 22.13
C SER A 283 -4.51 -9.17 23.64
N ALA A 284 -5.23 -10.12 24.25
CA ALA A 284 -5.50 -10.13 25.69
C ALA A 284 -6.08 -11.48 26.19
N LEU A 285 -6.41 -11.54 27.48
CA LEU A 285 -7.16 -12.60 28.17
C LEU A 285 -6.43 -13.96 28.26
N TYR A 286 -5.11 -13.97 28.03
CA TYR A 286 -4.27 -15.15 28.22
C TYR A 286 -2.88 -14.79 28.79
N HIS A 287 -1.96 -14.35 27.94
CA HIS A 287 -0.65 -13.77 28.28
C HIS A 287 -0.30 -12.76 27.18
N ASP A 288 0.68 -11.91 27.44
CA ASP A 288 1.23 -10.93 26.49
C ASP A 288 0.19 -10.01 25.85
N SER A 289 -0.60 -9.33 26.69
CA SER A 289 -1.59 -8.39 26.18
C SER A 289 -0.93 -7.19 25.49
N ALA A 290 -1.53 -6.79 24.37
CA ALA A 290 -0.97 -5.81 23.45
C ALA A 290 -2.06 -5.13 22.61
N ALA A 291 -1.75 -3.94 22.12
CA ALA A 291 -2.57 -3.21 21.16
C ALA A 291 -1.72 -2.80 19.95
N CYS A 292 -2.33 -2.78 18.77
CA CYS A 292 -1.75 -2.29 17.53
C CYS A 292 -2.78 -1.46 16.77
N LEU A 293 -2.44 -0.23 16.37
CA LEU A 293 -3.29 0.63 15.56
C LEU A 293 -2.75 0.70 14.13
N ILE A 294 -3.61 0.35 13.18
CA ILE A 294 -3.36 0.42 11.75
C ILE A 294 -4.22 1.54 11.17
N LYS A 295 -3.63 2.32 10.27
CA LYS A 295 -4.30 3.36 9.50
C LYS A 295 -4.02 3.14 8.02
N ASP A 296 -5.05 2.86 7.24
CA ASP A 296 -4.96 2.67 5.79
C ASP A 296 -3.84 1.66 5.38
N GLY A 297 -3.65 0.60 6.18
CA GLY A 297 -2.64 -0.44 5.96
C GLY A 297 -1.29 -0.18 6.63
N GLU A 298 -1.03 1.03 7.12
CA GLU A 298 0.21 1.37 7.83
C GLU A 298 0.07 1.18 9.34
N ILE A 299 1.07 0.54 9.97
CA ILE A 299 1.14 0.45 11.43
C ILE A 299 1.53 1.82 11.98
N ILE A 300 0.63 2.46 12.72
CA ILE A 300 0.89 3.74 13.37
C ILE A 300 1.58 3.54 14.71
N ALA A 301 1.10 2.58 15.49
CA ALA A 301 1.64 2.26 16.81
C ALA A 301 1.35 0.82 17.19
N ALA A 302 2.28 0.19 17.91
CA ALA A 302 2.07 -1.12 18.52
C ALA A 302 2.81 -1.19 19.85
N ALA A 303 2.15 -1.67 20.90
CA ALA A 303 2.75 -1.78 22.22
C ALA A 303 2.19 -2.93 23.06
N GLN A 304 3.04 -3.47 23.93
CA GLN A 304 2.66 -4.48 24.91
C GLN A 304 2.34 -3.84 26.27
N GLU A 305 1.27 -4.28 26.91
CA GLU A 305 0.78 -3.73 28.18
C GLU A 305 1.82 -3.86 29.30
N GLU A 306 2.60 -4.96 29.32
CA GLU A 306 3.62 -5.19 30.35
C GLU A 306 4.70 -4.09 30.41
N ARG A 307 4.91 -3.36 29.30
CA ARG A 307 5.86 -2.23 29.26
C ARG A 307 5.36 -1.06 30.11
N PHE A 308 4.04 -0.87 30.19
CA PHE A 308 3.39 0.16 30.99
C PHE A 308 3.01 -0.33 32.38
N SER A 309 2.37 -1.50 32.47
CA SER A 309 1.85 -2.05 33.73
C SER A 309 2.96 -2.55 34.65
N ARG A 310 4.16 -2.81 34.10
CA ARG A 310 5.31 -3.41 34.77
C ARG A 310 5.04 -4.81 35.34
N LYS A 311 3.93 -5.43 34.92
CA LYS A 311 3.58 -6.81 35.23
C LYS A 311 3.94 -7.68 34.04
N LYS A 312 4.99 -8.49 34.19
CA LYS A 312 5.45 -9.39 33.14
C LYS A 312 4.33 -10.35 32.72
N HIS A 313 4.12 -10.51 31.41
CA HIS A 313 3.05 -11.29 30.81
C HIS A 313 1.65 -10.88 31.26
N ASP A 314 1.39 -9.56 31.37
CA ASP A 314 0.06 -9.06 31.72
C ASP A 314 -0.99 -9.66 30.78
N SER A 315 -2.04 -10.25 31.36
CA SER A 315 -3.09 -10.95 30.63
C SER A 315 -4.37 -10.13 30.52
N ARG A 316 -4.44 -8.98 31.20
CA ARG A 316 -5.63 -8.13 31.23
C ARG A 316 -5.78 -7.37 29.91
N LEU A 317 -6.97 -6.81 29.68
CA LEU A 317 -7.20 -5.93 28.53
C LEU A 317 -6.20 -4.76 28.56
N PRO A 318 -5.55 -4.43 27.43
CA PRO A 318 -4.35 -3.60 27.40
C PRO A 318 -4.69 -2.11 27.39
N ARG A 319 -5.06 -1.55 28.56
CA ARG A 319 -5.50 -0.15 28.70
C ARG A 319 -4.41 0.82 28.24
N HIS A 320 -3.23 0.72 28.82
CA HIS A 320 -2.17 1.69 28.57
C HIS A 320 -1.64 1.57 27.14
N ALA A 321 -1.51 0.34 26.61
CA ALA A 321 -1.09 0.17 25.23
C ALA A 321 -2.13 0.70 24.23
N THR A 322 -3.43 0.53 24.52
CA THR A 322 -4.50 1.09 23.68
C THR A 322 -4.48 2.62 23.72
N ASP A 323 -4.41 3.21 24.91
CA ASP A 323 -4.37 4.66 25.10
C ASP A 323 -3.15 5.27 24.39
N TYR A 324 -1.98 4.60 24.47
CA TYR A 324 -0.78 4.97 23.74
C TYR A 324 -1.00 4.95 22.21
N CYS A 325 -1.57 3.88 21.67
CA CYS A 325 -1.77 3.76 20.22
C CYS A 325 -2.73 4.85 19.68
N LEU A 326 -3.80 5.14 20.42
CA LEU A 326 -4.76 6.19 20.05
C LEU A 326 -4.13 7.59 20.14
N ALA A 327 -3.31 7.83 21.17
CA ALA A 327 -2.61 9.09 21.36
C ALA A 327 -1.58 9.35 20.24
N GLU A 328 -0.84 8.33 19.80
CA GLU A 328 0.13 8.44 18.70
C GLU A 328 -0.55 8.85 17.37
N ALA A 329 -1.77 8.37 17.13
CA ALA A 329 -2.57 8.76 15.97
C ALA A 329 -3.36 10.07 16.17
N GLY A 330 -3.42 10.61 17.39
CA GLY A 330 -4.22 11.79 17.72
C GLY A 330 -5.74 11.58 17.55
N ILE A 331 -6.22 10.34 17.73
CA ILE A 331 -7.65 9.98 17.58
C ILE A 331 -8.27 9.51 18.89
N ILE A 332 -9.60 9.45 18.94
CA ILE A 332 -10.37 8.82 20.02
C ILE A 332 -11.00 7.50 19.55
N THR A 333 -11.44 6.66 20.49
CA THR A 333 -12.08 5.36 20.19
C THR A 333 -13.28 5.44 19.26
N LYS A 334 -14.04 6.54 19.27
CA LYS A 334 -15.17 6.77 18.36
C LYS A 334 -14.78 6.96 16.88
N GLN A 335 -13.50 7.18 16.60
CA GLN A 335 -12.96 7.30 15.26
C GLN A 335 -12.35 5.99 14.74
N LEU A 336 -12.42 4.92 15.52
CA LEU A 336 -12.09 3.58 15.03
C LEU A 336 -13.20 3.06 14.14
N ASP A 337 -12.85 2.46 13.00
CA ASP A 337 -13.79 1.78 12.12
C ASP A 337 -14.01 0.34 12.58
N HIS A 338 -12.92 -0.34 12.94
CA HIS A 338 -12.93 -1.73 13.35
C HIS A 338 -12.02 -1.99 14.55
N VAL A 339 -12.44 -2.95 15.38
CA VAL A 339 -11.60 -3.55 16.41
C VAL A 339 -11.46 -5.03 16.11
N VAL A 340 -10.24 -5.57 16.14
CA VAL A 340 -9.98 -6.97 15.79
C VAL A 340 -9.35 -7.70 16.97
N PHE A 341 -9.87 -8.87 17.30
CA PHE A 341 -9.31 -9.77 18.30
C PHE A 341 -8.63 -10.97 17.64
N TYR A 342 -7.49 -11.38 18.20
CA TYR A 342 -6.55 -12.35 17.61
C TYR A 342 -6.98 -13.83 17.65
N ASP A 343 -8.04 -14.18 18.36
CA ASP A 343 -8.50 -15.57 18.47
C ASP A 343 -10.01 -15.71 18.32
N LYS A 344 -10.49 -16.90 17.96
CA LYS A 344 -11.94 -17.22 17.96
C LYS A 344 -12.31 -17.99 19.25
N PRO A 345 -13.02 -17.39 20.22
CA PRO A 345 -13.31 -18.03 21.51
C PRO A 345 -14.07 -19.36 21.37
N LEU A 346 -15.06 -19.44 20.47
CA LEU A 346 -15.88 -20.64 20.32
C LEU A 346 -15.09 -21.84 19.78
N LEU A 347 -14.15 -21.64 18.84
CA LEU A 347 -13.31 -22.72 18.33
C LEU A 347 -12.31 -23.20 19.38
N LYS A 348 -11.74 -22.28 20.17
CA LYS A 348 -10.87 -22.63 21.29
C LYS A 348 -11.63 -23.40 22.38
N PHE A 349 -12.89 -23.04 22.65
CA PHE A 349 -13.76 -23.80 23.54
C PHE A 349 -14.08 -25.21 23.02
N ASP A 350 -14.39 -25.36 21.71
CA ASP A 350 -14.58 -26.65 21.06
C ASP A 350 -13.37 -27.58 21.27
N ARG A 351 -12.13 -27.06 21.10
CA ARG A 351 -10.91 -27.83 21.40
C ARG A 351 -10.90 -28.34 22.84
N ILE A 352 -11.18 -27.48 23.81
CA ILE A 352 -11.13 -27.84 25.22
C ILE A 352 -12.12 -28.97 25.53
N VAL A 353 -13.35 -28.87 25.01
CA VAL A 353 -14.40 -29.90 25.18
C VAL A 353 -13.96 -31.22 24.56
N LYS A 354 -13.58 -31.22 23.27
CA LYS A 354 -13.20 -32.43 22.55
C LYS A 354 -11.95 -33.09 23.12
N THR A 355 -10.97 -32.29 23.57
CA THR A 355 -9.78 -32.80 24.26
C THR A 355 -10.17 -33.47 25.57
N ALA A 356 -11.02 -32.86 26.38
CA ALA A 356 -11.45 -33.48 27.63
C ALA A 356 -12.20 -34.80 27.41
N MET A 357 -13.00 -34.89 26.35
CA MET A 357 -13.70 -36.12 25.97
C MET A 357 -12.73 -37.22 25.49
N ALA A 358 -11.77 -36.87 24.62
CA ALA A 358 -10.80 -37.82 24.06
C ALA A 358 -9.91 -38.47 25.14
N TYR A 359 -9.67 -37.77 26.25
CA TYR A 359 -8.85 -38.24 27.38
C TYR A 359 -9.68 -38.64 28.60
N ALA A 360 -10.96 -38.99 28.42
CA ALA A 360 -11.80 -39.49 29.51
C ALA A 360 -11.23 -40.82 30.10
N PRO A 361 -11.29 -41.03 31.43
CA PRO A 361 -11.94 -40.19 32.43
C PRO A 361 -11.06 -39.04 32.98
N ARG A 362 -9.74 -39.04 32.70
CA ARG A 362 -8.80 -38.05 33.24
C ARG A 362 -9.17 -36.62 32.83
N GLY A 363 -9.67 -36.44 31.61
CA GLY A 363 -10.12 -35.15 31.08
C GLY A 363 -11.29 -34.49 31.83
N ARG A 364 -12.08 -35.23 32.62
CA ARG A 364 -13.23 -34.68 33.37
C ARG A 364 -12.82 -33.58 34.36
N LYS A 365 -11.69 -33.77 35.06
CA LYS A 365 -11.17 -32.78 36.01
C LYS A 365 -10.69 -31.52 35.29
N SER A 366 -9.98 -31.71 34.19
CA SER A 366 -9.51 -30.60 33.32
C SER A 366 -10.68 -29.80 32.75
N PHE A 367 -11.75 -30.48 32.31
CA PHE A 367 -12.95 -29.82 31.82
C PHE A 367 -13.69 -29.04 32.90
N ALA A 368 -13.82 -29.58 34.11
CA ALA A 368 -14.48 -28.86 35.21
C ALA A 368 -13.74 -27.56 35.54
N ALA A 369 -12.40 -27.59 35.55
CA ALA A 369 -11.57 -26.41 35.77
C ALA A 369 -11.63 -25.41 34.60
N ALA A 370 -11.59 -25.88 33.34
CA ALA A 370 -11.68 -25.01 32.19
C ALA A 370 -13.10 -24.42 32.03
N GLY A 371 -14.14 -25.22 32.21
CA GLY A 371 -15.54 -24.83 32.08
C GLY A 371 -15.88 -23.64 32.97
N SER A 372 -15.48 -23.63 34.24
CA SER A 372 -15.75 -22.50 35.14
C SER A 372 -15.10 -21.18 34.68
N LEU A 373 -13.89 -21.24 34.12
CA LEU A 373 -13.20 -20.09 33.53
C LEU A 373 -13.87 -19.58 32.24
N TRP A 374 -14.36 -20.50 31.40
CA TRP A 374 -14.97 -20.15 30.12
C TRP A 374 -16.39 -19.60 30.26
N PHE A 375 -17.22 -20.25 31.07
CA PHE A 375 -18.55 -19.76 31.43
C PHE A 375 -18.50 -18.50 32.30
N GLY A 376 -17.38 -18.26 33.00
CA GLY A 376 -17.15 -17.08 33.83
C GLY A 376 -16.73 -15.81 33.08
N GLY A 377 -16.59 -15.83 31.75
CA GLY A 377 -16.39 -14.59 30.97
C GLY A 377 -15.74 -14.73 29.59
N LYS A 378 -14.92 -15.75 29.32
CA LYS A 378 -14.18 -15.84 28.03
C LYS A 378 -15.07 -16.00 26.78
N LEU A 379 -16.32 -16.42 26.96
CA LEU A 379 -17.30 -16.47 25.87
C LEU A 379 -17.87 -15.09 25.51
N GLN A 380 -17.74 -14.10 26.40
CA GLN A 380 -18.24 -12.73 26.25
C GLN A 380 -17.11 -11.75 25.87
N THR A 381 -16.13 -12.22 25.10
CA THR A 381 -14.96 -11.40 24.72
C THR A 381 -15.36 -10.16 23.93
N LYS A 382 -16.35 -10.28 23.03
CA LYS A 382 -16.88 -9.15 22.24
C LYS A 382 -17.39 -8.04 23.16
N GLU A 383 -18.27 -8.39 24.10
CA GLU A 383 -18.91 -7.45 25.02
C GLU A 383 -17.88 -6.82 25.98
N GLN A 384 -16.90 -7.62 26.42
CA GLN A 384 -15.80 -7.11 27.25
C GLN A 384 -14.96 -6.07 26.52
N ILE A 385 -14.60 -6.30 25.25
CA ILE A 385 -13.83 -5.36 24.44
C ILE A 385 -14.63 -4.09 24.15
N GLN A 386 -15.89 -4.22 23.73
CA GLN A 386 -16.76 -3.07 23.46
C GLN A 386 -16.92 -2.19 24.70
N LYS A 387 -17.18 -2.79 25.87
CA LYS A 387 -17.30 -2.06 27.14
C LYS A 387 -15.97 -1.44 27.58
N PHE A 388 -14.85 -2.12 27.34
CA PHE A 388 -13.53 -1.64 27.71
C PHE A 388 -13.11 -0.39 26.91
N LEU A 389 -13.45 -0.34 25.62
CA LEU A 389 -13.13 0.76 24.71
C LEU A 389 -14.21 1.86 24.64
N ASP A 390 -15.39 1.63 25.22
CA ASP A 390 -16.59 2.42 24.89
C ASP A 390 -16.83 2.47 23.37
N PHE A 391 -16.71 1.30 22.72
CA PHE A 391 -16.80 1.14 21.27
C PHE A 391 -18.11 0.47 20.88
N SER A 392 -18.88 1.14 20.01
CA SER A 392 -20.18 0.66 19.53
C SER A 392 -20.12 -0.08 18.20
N GLY A 393 -18.98 -0.06 17.51
CA GLY A 393 -18.81 -0.74 16.23
C GLY A 393 -18.58 -2.25 16.37
N ASP A 394 -18.27 -2.88 15.25
CA ASP A 394 -18.06 -4.32 15.19
C ASP A 394 -16.67 -4.74 15.67
N VAL A 395 -16.66 -5.73 16.57
CA VAL A 395 -15.45 -6.46 16.94
C VAL A 395 -15.35 -7.70 16.06
N LEU A 396 -14.30 -7.75 15.25
CA LEU A 396 -13.97 -8.83 14.36
C LEU A 396 -13.02 -9.82 15.05
N PHE A 397 -13.00 -11.07 14.59
CA PHE A 397 -12.19 -12.14 15.17
C PHE A 397 -11.41 -12.86 14.08
N ALA A 398 -10.08 -12.85 14.20
CA ALA A 398 -9.16 -13.64 13.38
C ALA A 398 -8.88 -15.00 14.04
N GLU A 399 -8.35 -15.96 13.28
CA GLU A 399 -7.77 -17.17 13.88
C GLU A 399 -6.36 -16.90 14.41
N HIS A 400 -5.98 -17.56 15.51
CA HIS A 400 -4.69 -17.31 16.18
C HIS A 400 -3.48 -17.53 15.26
N HIS A 401 -3.48 -18.64 14.52
CA HIS A 401 -2.40 -18.94 13.58
C HIS A 401 -2.42 -18.02 12.35
N GLU A 402 -3.60 -17.59 11.92
CA GLU A 402 -3.76 -16.62 10.85
C GLU A 402 -3.20 -15.26 11.28
N ALA A 403 -3.51 -14.81 12.49
CA ALA A 403 -2.97 -13.58 13.08
C ALA A 403 -1.44 -13.62 13.16
N HIS A 404 -0.86 -14.75 13.58
CA HIS A 404 0.59 -14.94 13.53
C HIS A 404 1.14 -14.85 12.10
N ALA A 405 0.54 -15.56 11.14
CA ALA A 405 0.99 -15.56 9.77
C ALA A 405 0.92 -14.15 9.15
N MET A 406 -0.18 -13.42 9.37
CA MET A 406 -0.36 -12.04 8.95
C MET A 406 0.65 -11.09 9.59
N SER A 407 0.97 -11.28 10.87
CA SER A 407 1.97 -10.46 11.58
C SER A 407 3.40 -10.62 11.04
N ALA A 408 3.70 -11.74 10.39
CA ALA A 408 4.99 -11.97 9.75
C ALA A 408 4.97 -11.60 8.26
N PHE A 409 3.88 -11.84 7.55
CA PHE A 409 3.78 -11.62 6.10
C PHE A 409 3.61 -10.14 5.74
N TYR A 410 2.61 -9.44 6.28
CA TYR A 410 2.30 -8.07 5.86
C TYR A 410 3.41 -7.05 6.17
N PRO A 411 4.15 -7.16 7.30
CA PRO A 411 5.31 -6.30 7.54
C PRO A 411 6.58 -6.74 6.79
N SER A 412 6.57 -7.90 6.13
CA SER A 412 7.75 -8.42 5.42
C SER A 412 8.05 -7.62 4.14
N PRO A 413 9.25 -7.77 3.56
CA PRO A 413 9.58 -7.22 2.26
C PRO A 413 9.25 -8.16 1.09
N PHE A 414 8.43 -9.23 1.26
CA PHE A 414 8.04 -10.23 0.23
C PHE A 414 6.57 -10.21 -0.30
N GLN A 415 6.37 -9.94 -1.60
CA GLN A 415 5.03 -9.76 -2.20
C GLN A 415 4.26 -11.07 -2.19
N GLN A 416 5.00 -12.15 -2.32
CA GLN A 416 4.54 -13.51 -2.16
C GLN A 416 5.57 -14.26 -1.33
N ALA A 417 5.10 -15.03 -0.35
CA ALA A 417 5.97 -15.85 0.47
C ALA A 417 5.21 -17.08 0.96
N ALA A 418 5.96 -18.14 1.24
CA ALA A 418 5.46 -19.15 2.15
C ALA A 418 5.51 -18.57 3.57
N VAL A 419 4.52 -18.85 4.39
CA VAL A 419 4.47 -18.43 5.79
C VAL A 419 4.35 -19.67 6.65
N LEU A 420 5.38 -19.95 7.45
CA LEU A 420 5.42 -21.09 8.34
C LEU A 420 5.22 -20.61 9.78
N THR A 421 4.07 -20.92 10.35
CA THR A 421 3.73 -20.57 11.73
C THR A 421 3.89 -21.81 12.61
N ILE A 422 4.79 -21.76 13.59
CA ILE A 422 5.05 -22.86 14.52
C ILE A 422 4.89 -22.35 15.95
N ASP A 423 3.87 -22.85 16.66
CA ASP A 423 3.49 -22.33 17.97
C ASP A 423 3.13 -23.45 18.96
N GLY A 424 2.88 -23.08 20.22
CA GLY A 424 2.39 -23.99 21.24
C GLY A 424 1.01 -24.55 20.88
N VAL A 425 0.00 -23.69 20.88
CA VAL A 425 -1.37 -24.05 20.47
C VAL A 425 -2.25 -22.81 20.21
N GLY A 426 -2.89 -22.73 19.04
CA GLY A 426 -3.90 -21.72 18.70
C GLY A 426 -5.29 -22.07 19.18
N GLU A 427 -6.27 -22.18 18.27
CA GLU A 427 -7.58 -22.80 18.51
C GLU A 427 -7.47 -24.33 18.37
N TRP A 428 -6.88 -24.79 17.27
CA TRP A 428 -6.57 -26.20 17.01
C TRP A 428 -5.17 -26.37 16.41
N ALA A 429 -4.79 -25.49 15.50
CA ALA A 429 -3.48 -25.51 14.88
C ALA A 429 -2.35 -25.34 15.91
N THR A 430 -1.25 -26.02 15.66
CA THR A 430 0.03 -25.95 16.38
C THR A 430 1.18 -25.68 15.40
N THR A 431 0.99 -26.04 14.15
CA THR A 431 1.86 -25.67 13.03
C THR A 431 0.98 -25.45 11.81
N SER A 432 1.18 -24.36 11.08
CA SER A 432 0.48 -24.09 9.83
C SER A 432 1.43 -23.58 8.75
N LEU A 433 1.15 -23.97 7.51
CA LEU A 433 1.80 -23.48 6.32
C LEU A 433 0.76 -22.69 5.51
N SER A 434 1.08 -21.43 5.22
CA SER A 434 0.25 -20.54 4.44
C SER A 434 1.00 -19.99 3.23
N ILE A 435 0.25 -19.51 2.24
CA ILE A 435 0.77 -18.76 1.10
C ILE A 435 0.23 -17.34 1.21
N GLY A 436 1.14 -16.37 1.39
CA GLY A 436 0.82 -14.95 1.26
C GLY A 436 1.03 -14.50 -0.18
N ARG A 437 0.10 -13.69 -0.70
CA ARG A 437 0.21 -12.98 -1.99
C ARG A 437 -0.50 -11.65 -1.90
N ASP A 438 0.23 -10.56 -2.07
CA ASP A 438 -0.27 -9.20 -1.98
C ASP A 438 -1.09 -9.00 -0.69
N ASN A 439 -2.41 -8.83 -0.81
CA ASN A 439 -3.33 -8.60 0.30
C ASN A 439 -4.12 -9.87 0.69
N SER A 440 -3.64 -11.05 0.31
CA SER A 440 -4.29 -12.33 0.57
C SER A 440 -3.36 -13.30 1.29
N LEU A 441 -3.93 -14.10 2.18
CA LEU A 441 -3.23 -15.15 2.90
C LEU A 441 -4.11 -16.40 2.94
N GLU A 442 -3.59 -17.51 2.44
CA GLU A 442 -4.30 -18.79 2.39
C GLU A 442 -3.56 -19.85 3.19
N VAL A 443 -4.22 -20.44 4.19
CA VAL A 443 -3.66 -21.59 4.92
C VAL A 443 -3.84 -22.85 4.08
N ILE A 444 -2.74 -23.50 3.71
CA ILE A 444 -2.76 -24.69 2.84
C ILE A 444 -2.65 -26.00 3.63
N LYS A 445 -1.98 -26.00 4.78
CA LYS A 445 -1.80 -27.19 5.63
C LYS A 445 -1.66 -26.82 7.10
N GLU A 446 -2.06 -27.74 7.95
CA GLU A 446 -1.94 -27.61 9.40
C GLU A 446 -1.61 -28.94 10.08
N ILE A 447 -0.85 -28.87 11.16
CA ILE A 447 -0.78 -29.88 12.21
C ILE A 447 -1.61 -29.36 13.38
N LYS A 448 -2.42 -30.25 13.95
CA LYS A 448 -3.37 -29.91 15.01
C LYS A 448 -2.96 -30.51 16.34
N PHE A 449 -3.41 -29.85 17.39
CA PHE A 449 -3.35 -30.33 18.76
C PHE A 449 -3.89 -31.76 18.86
N PRO A 450 -3.22 -32.69 19.58
CA PRO A 450 -2.19 -32.45 20.59
C PRO A 450 -0.73 -32.46 20.10
N HIS A 451 -0.49 -32.60 18.80
CA HIS A 451 0.87 -32.69 18.28
C HIS A 451 1.43 -31.30 18.07
N SER A 452 2.40 -30.89 18.89
CA SER A 452 2.96 -29.54 18.86
C SER A 452 4.45 -29.56 19.16
N LEU A 453 5.25 -29.01 18.23
CA LEU A 453 6.69 -28.83 18.46
C LEU A 453 6.95 -27.82 19.59
N GLY A 454 6.12 -26.78 19.69
CA GLY A 454 6.17 -25.82 20.79
C GLY A 454 5.93 -26.47 22.15
N LEU A 455 4.89 -27.31 22.28
CA LEU A 455 4.62 -28.01 23.54
C LEU A 455 5.64 -29.11 23.86
N LEU A 456 6.23 -29.74 22.84
CA LEU A 456 7.37 -30.65 23.03
C LEU A 456 8.56 -29.89 23.63
N TYR A 457 8.92 -28.74 23.06
CA TYR A 457 9.99 -27.90 23.57
C TYR A 457 9.70 -27.38 25.00
N SER A 458 8.46 -26.94 25.25
CA SER A 458 8.02 -26.55 26.60
C SER A 458 8.02 -27.72 27.60
N ALA A 459 7.83 -28.96 27.14
CA ALA A 459 7.93 -30.14 28.00
C ALA A 459 9.36 -30.35 28.49
N PHE A 460 10.36 -30.24 27.61
CA PHE A 460 11.76 -30.25 28.03
C PHE A 460 12.11 -29.04 28.89
N THR A 461 11.61 -27.85 28.54
CA THR A 461 11.80 -26.62 29.34
C THR A 461 11.32 -26.83 30.78
N SER A 462 10.12 -27.41 30.95
CA SER A 462 9.59 -27.76 32.26
C SER A 462 10.41 -28.85 32.95
N PHE A 463 10.88 -29.85 32.20
CA PHE A 463 11.61 -31.00 32.74
C PHE A 463 13.02 -30.63 33.22
N THR A 464 13.67 -29.67 32.58
CA THR A 464 14.94 -29.06 33.03
C THR A 464 14.72 -28.02 34.14
N GLY A 465 13.51 -27.90 34.69
CA GLY A 465 13.19 -27.05 35.84
C GLY A 465 13.01 -25.57 35.51
N PHE A 466 12.79 -25.21 34.24
CA PHE A 466 12.43 -23.85 33.84
C PHE A 466 10.92 -23.67 33.72
N LYS A 467 10.47 -22.40 33.77
CA LYS A 467 9.05 -22.05 33.71
C LYS A 467 8.54 -22.02 32.28
N VAL A 468 7.48 -22.76 31.98
CA VAL A 468 6.79 -22.75 30.67
C VAL A 468 6.26 -21.34 30.32
N ASN A 469 6.25 -21.01 29.02
CA ASN A 469 5.86 -19.72 28.43
C ASN A 469 6.76 -18.54 28.83
N SER A 470 7.96 -18.80 29.38
CA SER A 470 8.89 -17.74 29.82
C SER A 470 10.33 -18.22 30.02
N GLY A 471 10.59 -19.52 29.90
CA GLY A 471 11.86 -20.17 30.22
C GLY A 471 12.47 -20.90 29.03
N GLU A 472 11.76 -20.96 27.91
CA GLU A 472 12.17 -21.61 26.67
C GLU A 472 13.50 -21.04 26.15
N TYR A 473 13.69 -19.72 26.26
CA TYR A 473 14.96 -19.08 25.90
C TYR A 473 16.12 -19.47 26.84
N LYS A 474 15.84 -19.81 28.10
CA LYS A 474 16.87 -20.28 29.04
C LYS A 474 17.33 -21.69 28.67
N MET A 475 16.39 -22.54 28.29
CA MET A 475 16.71 -23.87 27.76
C MET A 475 17.52 -23.76 26.47
N MET A 476 17.15 -22.85 25.56
CA MET A 476 17.92 -22.58 24.34
C MET A 476 19.34 -22.10 24.68
N GLY A 477 19.48 -21.19 25.65
CA GLY A 477 20.79 -20.72 26.13
C GLY A 477 21.60 -21.76 26.89
N LEU A 478 20.96 -22.82 27.41
CA LEU A 478 21.63 -23.94 28.07
C LEU A 478 22.16 -24.97 27.06
N ALA A 479 21.56 -25.06 25.87
CA ALA A 479 21.88 -26.05 24.84
C ALA A 479 23.37 -26.08 24.42
N PRO A 480 24.11 -24.96 24.31
CA PRO A 480 25.54 -24.98 23.96
C PRO A 480 26.47 -25.64 24.98
N TYR A 481 26.01 -25.87 26.21
CA TYR A 481 26.80 -26.50 27.27
C TYR A 481 26.63 -28.03 27.33
N GLY A 482 25.75 -28.58 26.47
CA GLY A 482 25.43 -30.00 26.44
C GLY A 482 25.98 -30.72 25.22
N GLU A 483 25.93 -32.04 25.30
CA GLU A 483 26.19 -32.96 24.20
C GLU A 483 24.86 -33.58 23.69
N PRO A 484 24.71 -33.86 22.38
CA PRO A 484 23.46 -34.36 21.79
C PRO A 484 23.17 -35.84 22.08
N LYS A 485 23.36 -36.29 23.32
CA LYS A 485 23.29 -37.70 23.72
C LYS A 485 21.90 -38.33 23.65
N TYR A 486 20.85 -37.50 23.62
CA TYR A 486 19.46 -37.95 23.72
C TYR A 486 18.69 -37.79 22.41
N VAL A 487 19.32 -37.34 21.31
CA VAL A 487 18.64 -37.13 20.02
C VAL A 487 17.92 -38.39 19.56
N ASP A 488 18.62 -39.53 19.51
CA ASP A 488 18.02 -40.81 19.10
C ASP A 488 16.89 -41.23 20.04
N LYS A 489 17.08 -41.12 21.37
CA LYS A 489 16.00 -41.41 22.34
C LYS A 489 14.74 -40.56 22.07
N ILE A 490 14.90 -39.29 21.72
CA ILE A 490 13.78 -38.38 21.42
C ILE A 490 13.07 -38.81 20.13
N LEU A 491 13.81 -39.07 19.05
CA LEU A 491 13.26 -39.45 17.75
C LEU A 491 12.61 -40.84 17.78
N ASP A 492 13.17 -41.77 18.54
CA ASP A 492 12.66 -43.15 18.61
C ASP A 492 11.40 -43.28 19.48
N ASN A 493 11.20 -42.37 20.44
CA ASN A 493 10.16 -42.54 21.47
C ASN A 493 9.13 -41.41 21.54
N LEU A 494 9.54 -40.16 21.36
CA LEU A 494 8.70 -38.99 21.65
C LEU A 494 8.03 -38.39 20.43
N ILE A 495 8.73 -38.36 19.29
CA ILE A 495 8.27 -37.69 18.08
C ILE A 495 8.64 -38.49 16.83
N GLU A 496 7.61 -38.86 16.06
CA GLU A 496 7.76 -39.41 14.72
C GLU A 496 7.77 -38.25 13.73
N VAL A 497 8.85 -38.10 12.94
CA VAL A 497 9.02 -37.01 11.98
C VAL A 497 9.14 -37.57 10.56
N CYS A 498 8.19 -37.22 9.70
CA CYS A 498 8.18 -37.57 8.29
C CYS A 498 9.22 -36.76 7.49
N ASP A 499 9.48 -37.18 6.25
CA ASP A 499 10.42 -36.48 5.35
C ASP A 499 9.94 -35.07 4.97
N ASP A 500 8.63 -34.85 4.90
CA ASP A 500 8.01 -33.54 4.67
C ASP A 500 7.97 -32.64 5.92
N GLY A 501 8.55 -33.12 7.03
CA GLY A 501 8.58 -32.40 8.31
C GLY A 501 7.27 -32.46 9.09
N SER A 502 6.21 -33.07 8.56
CA SER A 502 5.04 -33.39 9.37
C SER A 502 5.43 -34.34 10.51
N PHE A 503 4.80 -34.20 11.66
CA PHE A 503 5.18 -34.95 12.84
C PHE A 503 4.00 -35.36 13.70
N ARG A 504 4.20 -36.45 14.46
CA ARG A 504 3.27 -36.91 15.48
C ARG A 504 4.00 -37.16 16.78
N LEU A 505 3.46 -36.60 17.87
CA LEU A 505 3.96 -36.88 19.22
C LEU A 505 3.38 -38.19 19.76
N ASN A 506 4.21 -38.95 20.47
CA ASN A 506 3.77 -40.08 21.26
C ASN A 506 3.19 -39.58 22.61
N MET A 507 1.86 -39.51 22.66
CA MET A 507 1.15 -38.89 23.78
C MET A 507 1.27 -39.63 25.11
N ASP A 508 1.79 -40.87 25.13
CA ASP A 508 2.03 -41.62 26.38
C ASP A 508 3.07 -40.96 27.30
N TYR A 509 3.91 -40.10 26.73
CA TYR A 509 4.97 -39.38 27.43
C TYR A 509 4.54 -37.99 27.94
N PHE A 510 3.32 -37.55 27.63
CA PHE A 510 2.88 -36.17 27.88
C PHE A 510 1.57 -36.10 28.65
N ASP A 511 1.53 -35.18 29.61
CA ASP A 511 0.36 -34.93 30.47
C ASP A 511 -0.38 -33.62 30.10
N PHE A 512 0.24 -32.75 29.29
CA PHE A 512 -0.30 -31.42 28.95
C PHE A 512 -1.71 -31.39 28.33
N PRO A 513 -2.25 -32.45 27.69
CA PRO A 513 -3.62 -32.37 27.17
C PRO A 513 -4.70 -32.22 28.23
N VAL A 514 -4.47 -32.71 29.44
CA VAL A 514 -5.48 -32.77 30.51
C VAL A 514 -4.94 -32.49 31.91
N SER A 515 -3.73 -31.95 32.01
CA SER A 515 -3.04 -31.68 33.26
C SER A 515 -2.25 -30.39 33.19
N ASN A 516 -1.96 -29.79 34.35
CA ASN A 516 -1.03 -28.67 34.47
C ASN A 516 0.44 -29.10 34.40
N ARG A 517 0.72 -30.41 34.26
CA ARG A 517 2.07 -30.96 34.06
C ARG A 517 2.31 -31.21 32.58
N MET A 518 3.54 -30.95 32.13
CA MET A 518 3.92 -31.20 30.74
C MET A 518 4.22 -32.68 30.46
N THR A 519 4.99 -33.33 31.33
CA THR A 519 5.59 -34.65 31.12
C THR A 519 4.97 -35.72 32.02
N SER A 520 4.89 -36.97 31.54
CA SER A 520 4.41 -38.12 32.30
C SER A 520 5.54 -38.84 33.06
N GLN A 521 5.20 -39.85 33.88
CA GLN A 521 6.21 -40.69 34.53
C GLN A 521 7.06 -41.47 33.51
N ARG A 522 6.49 -41.83 32.35
CA ARG A 522 7.26 -42.51 31.29
C ARG A 522 8.36 -41.62 30.74
N PHE A 523 8.11 -40.30 30.66
CA PHE A 523 9.12 -39.33 30.25
C PHE A 523 10.27 -39.28 31.26
N ALA A 524 9.95 -39.24 32.56
CA ALA A 524 10.96 -39.30 33.62
C ALA A 524 11.81 -40.59 33.53
N ASN A 525 11.16 -41.73 33.30
CA ASN A 525 11.86 -43.01 33.16
C ASN A 525 12.76 -43.05 31.92
N LEU A 526 12.35 -42.44 30.79
CA LEU A 526 13.13 -42.41 29.54
C LEU A 526 14.45 -41.65 29.67
N PHE A 527 14.46 -40.60 30.49
CA PHE A 527 15.61 -39.73 30.72
C PHE A 527 16.27 -39.95 32.09
N ASP A 528 16.15 -41.15 32.65
CA ASP A 528 16.96 -41.58 33.79
C ASP A 528 16.71 -40.80 35.10
N GLY A 529 15.50 -40.28 35.32
CA GLY A 529 15.13 -39.64 36.60
C GLY A 529 14.01 -38.61 36.53
N PRO A 530 13.58 -38.04 37.66
CA PRO A 530 12.55 -37.00 37.68
C PRO A 530 13.00 -35.71 36.99
N ALA A 531 12.03 -34.82 36.76
CA ALA A 531 12.28 -33.44 36.36
C ALA A 531 13.13 -32.73 37.41
N ARG A 532 14.00 -31.83 36.96
CA ARG A 532 14.82 -31.00 37.84
C ARG A 532 13.93 -30.09 38.69
N HIS A 533 14.24 -29.98 39.98
CA HIS A 533 13.58 -29.00 40.83
C HIS A 533 13.94 -27.57 40.37
N PRO A 534 12.97 -26.64 40.29
CA PRO A 534 13.25 -25.26 39.90
C PRO A 534 14.33 -24.63 40.79
N GLU A 535 15.20 -23.83 40.20
CA GLU A 535 16.29 -23.10 40.89
C GLU A 535 17.30 -23.99 41.65
N SER A 536 17.31 -25.32 41.46
CA SER A 536 18.38 -26.17 41.98
C SER A 536 19.69 -25.98 41.20
N GLU A 537 20.72 -26.78 41.47
CA GLU A 537 21.89 -26.85 40.59
C GLU A 537 21.50 -27.43 39.21
N LEU A 538 22.15 -26.93 38.14
CA LEU A 538 22.06 -27.50 36.79
C LEU A 538 23.16 -28.54 36.61
N THR A 539 22.81 -29.72 36.12
CA THR A 539 23.78 -30.79 35.87
C THR A 539 24.02 -30.98 34.38
N GLN A 540 25.04 -31.76 34.03
CA GLN A 540 25.31 -32.12 32.64
C GLN A 540 24.10 -32.79 31.97
N ARG A 541 23.27 -33.51 32.72
CA ARG A 541 22.04 -34.13 32.21
C ARG A 541 21.10 -33.09 31.61
N GLU A 542 20.85 -31.97 32.29
CA GLU A 542 19.95 -30.95 31.76
C GLU A 542 20.54 -30.17 30.59
N MET A 543 21.87 -30.02 30.56
CA MET A 543 22.58 -29.46 29.41
C MET A 543 22.44 -30.38 28.19
N ASP A 544 22.71 -31.67 28.36
CA ASP A 544 22.61 -32.69 27.30
C ASP A 544 21.17 -32.84 26.79
N LEU A 545 20.17 -32.79 27.67
CA LEU A 545 18.74 -32.76 27.30
C LEU A 545 18.39 -31.51 26.48
N SER A 546 18.90 -30.34 26.88
CA SER A 546 18.68 -29.09 26.17
C SER A 546 19.33 -29.10 24.80
N ARG A 547 20.58 -29.58 24.70
CA ARG A 547 21.30 -29.76 23.43
C ARG A 547 20.56 -30.69 22.49
N SER A 548 20.15 -31.85 22.99
CA SER A 548 19.49 -32.88 22.18
C SER A 548 18.13 -32.41 21.67
N MET A 549 17.32 -31.76 22.50
CA MET A 549 16.04 -31.21 22.07
C MET A 549 16.22 -30.06 21.08
N GLN A 550 17.24 -29.21 21.26
CA GLN A 550 17.57 -28.15 20.31
C GLN A 550 17.89 -28.73 18.92
N GLU A 551 18.70 -29.79 18.83
CA GLU A 551 18.98 -30.46 17.55
C GLU A 551 17.73 -31.08 16.89
N VAL A 552 16.83 -31.68 17.69
CA VAL A 552 15.55 -32.21 17.17
C VAL A 552 14.65 -31.08 16.67
N THR A 553 14.60 -29.95 17.36
CA THR A 553 13.84 -28.77 16.91
C THR A 553 14.38 -28.24 15.59
N GLU A 554 15.70 -28.08 15.45
CA GLU A 554 16.35 -27.65 14.20
C GLU A 554 16.06 -28.62 13.05
N LEU A 555 16.11 -29.94 13.31
CA LEU A 555 15.78 -30.96 12.32
C LEU A 555 14.33 -30.80 11.80
N VAL A 556 13.36 -30.67 12.70
CA VAL A 556 11.94 -30.57 12.34
C VAL A 556 11.65 -29.26 11.61
N VAL A 557 12.12 -28.12 12.14
CA VAL A 557 11.95 -26.80 11.51
C VAL A 557 12.59 -26.79 10.11
N GLY A 558 13.80 -27.34 9.98
CA GLY A 558 14.49 -27.45 8.70
C GLY A 558 13.73 -28.30 7.68
N ARG A 559 13.09 -29.41 8.08
CA ARG A 559 12.25 -30.21 7.18
C ARG A 559 10.98 -29.47 6.78
N LEU A 560 10.29 -28.83 7.72
CA LEU A 560 9.10 -28.01 7.44
C LEU A 560 9.40 -26.88 6.46
N ALA A 561 10.53 -26.17 6.62
CA ALA A 561 10.94 -25.11 5.73
C ALA A 561 11.29 -25.62 4.31
N ARG A 562 12.00 -26.76 4.21
CA ARG A 562 12.26 -27.41 2.91
C ARG A 562 10.96 -27.82 2.22
N TYR A 563 10.04 -28.41 2.97
CA TYR A 563 8.74 -28.80 2.45
C TYR A 563 7.93 -27.58 1.98
N ALA A 564 7.89 -26.51 2.77
CA ALA A 564 7.23 -25.27 2.39
C ALA A 564 7.71 -24.75 1.03
N ARG A 565 9.03 -24.75 0.79
CA ARG A 565 9.62 -24.38 -0.50
C ARG A 565 9.22 -25.35 -1.62
N GLN A 566 9.30 -26.65 -1.38
CA GLN A 566 8.97 -27.68 -2.38
C GLN A 566 7.50 -27.67 -2.78
N SER A 567 6.58 -27.50 -1.81
CA SER A 567 5.14 -27.57 -2.05
C SER A 567 4.55 -26.28 -2.62
N THR A 568 5.12 -25.12 -2.28
CA THR A 568 4.59 -23.81 -2.73
C THR A 568 5.35 -23.24 -3.93
N GLY A 569 6.61 -23.65 -4.14
CA GLY A 569 7.51 -23.04 -5.11
C GLY A 569 8.02 -21.64 -4.72
N MET A 570 7.65 -21.13 -3.55
CA MET A 570 8.07 -19.81 -3.08
C MET A 570 9.55 -19.79 -2.74
N LYS A 571 10.22 -18.68 -3.11
CA LYS A 571 11.63 -18.46 -2.81
C LYS A 571 11.83 -17.83 -1.43
N ASP A 572 10.84 -17.08 -0.99
CA ASP A 572 10.83 -16.33 0.26
C ASP A 572 9.98 -17.05 1.32
N LEU A 573 10.43 -16.97 2.57
CA LEU A 573 9.81 -17.63 3.73
C LEU A 573 9.69 -16.64 4.89
N CYS A 574 8.46 -16.47 5.39
CA CYS A 574 8.19 -15.80 6.65
C CYS A 574 8.00 -16.83 7.76
N LEU A 575 8.62 -16.59 8.92
CA LEU A 575 8.47 -17.44 10.11
C LEU A 575 7.65 -16.70 11.18
N ALA A 576 6.71 -17.41 11.80
CA ALA A 576 5.85 -16.88 12.86
C ALA A 576 5.59 -17.91 13.96
N GLY A 577 4.95 -17.46 15.06
CA GLY A 577 4.63 -18.28 16.23
C GLY A 577 5.77 -18.36 17.25
N GLY A 578 5.49 -18.89 18.44
CA GLY A 578 6.45 -18.88 19.56
C GLY A 578 7.75 -19.64 19.29
N VAL A 579 7.73 -20.68 18.45
CA VAL A 579 8.95 -21.45 18.11
C VAL A 579 9.87 -20.67 17.17
N ALA A 580 9.33 -19.73 16.38
CA ALA A 580 10.13 -18.85 15.52
C ALA A 580 10.99 -17.84 16.31
N LEU A 581 10.86 -17.77 17.63
CA LEU A 581 11.79 -17.04 18.50
C LEU A 581 13.09 -17.84 18.79
N ASN A 582 13.17 -19.09 18.36
CA ASN A 582 14.39 -19.89 18.46
C ASN A 582 15.40 -19.43 17.39
N CYS A 583 16.32 -18.54 17.78
CA CYS A 583 17.27 -17.92 16.87
C CYS A 583 18.35 -18.88 16.32
N VAL A 584 18.48 -20.08 16.89
CA VAL A 584 19.42 -21.09 16.39
C VAL A 584 18.77 -21.87 15.24
N ALA A 585 17.45 -22.10 15.29
CA ALA A 585 16.70 -22.77 14.23
C ALA A 585 16.40 -21.87 13.02
N ASN A 586 16.31 -20.55 13.22
CA ASN A 586 16.17 -19.54 12.17
C ASN A 586 17.49 -19.32 11.43
#